data_AF-A0AAA9SUF0-F1
#
_entry.id   AF-A0AAA9SUF0-F1
#
_cell.length_a   1.000
_cell.length_b   1.000
_cell.length_c   1.000
_cell.angle_alpha   90.00
_cell.angle_beta   90.00
_cell.angle_gamma   90.00
#
_symmetry.space_group_name_H-M   'P 1'
#
loop_
_entity.id
_entity.type
_entity.pdbx_description
1 polymer ?
#
loop_
_entity_poly.entity_id
_entity_poly.type
_entity_poly.pdbx_seq_one_letter_code
_entity_poly.pdbx_strand_id
1 'polypeptide(L)'
;AAQTIHCQRWRSSLQSAKTRLGAHSGSDHELLIAKFRLKLKKVGKTTRPFRYDLNQIPYDYTVKVTNRFKGLELTECLMNYGWRFVTLC
;
A
#
# COMPACT_ATOMS: atom_id res chain seq x y z
N ALA A 1 1.65 -20.86 35.82
CA ALA A 1 0.83 -20.06 34.88
C ALA A 1 1.33 -18.61 34.92
N ALA A 2 2.05 -18.15 33.90
CA ALA A 2 2.54 -16.78 33.83
C ALA A 2 1.48 -15.91 33.13
N GLN A 3 0.81 -15.03 33.89
CA GLN A 3 -0.04 -14.01 33.31
C GLN A 3 0.84 -12.83 32.90
N THR A 4 1.08 -12.69 31.59
CA THR A 4 1.84 -11.57 31.02
C THR A 4 0.97 -10.31 31.06
N ILE A 5 1.20 -9.47 32.07
CA ILE A 5 0.60 -8.15 32.23
C ILE A 5 1.27 -7.19 31.23
N HIS A 6 0.84 -7.15 29.96
CA HIS A 6 1.04 -5.96 29.10
C HIS A 6 0.26 -6.01 27.75
N CYS A 7 -1.05 -6.27 27.73
CA CYS A 7 -1.84 -6.13 26.48
C CYS A 7 -3.29 -5.64 26.70
N GLN A 8 -3.75 -5.48 27.94
CA GLN A 8 -5.15 -5.11 28.23
C GLN A 8 -5.54 -3.74 27.65
N ARG A 9 -4.61 -2.78 27.61
CA ARG A 9 -4.87 -1.41 27.14
C ARG A 9 -5.27 -1.33 25.66
N TRP A 10 -4.70 -2.19 24.82
CA TRP A 10 -4.93 -2.16 23.37
C TRP A 10 -6.09 -3.06 22.95
N ARG A 11 -6.36 -4.13 23.72
CA ARG A 11 -7.51 -5.01 23.48
C ARG A 11 -8.84 -4.27 23.52
N SER A 12 -9.00 -3.30 24.42
CA SER A 12 -10.22 -2.48 24.51
C SER A 12 -10.38 -1.45 23.37
N SER A 13 -9.31 -1.19 22.61
CA SER A 13 -9.36 -0.27 21.46
C SER A 13 -9.78 -0.97 20.17
N LEU A 14 -9.72 -2.31 20.11
CA LEU A 14 -10.18 -3.11 18.98
C LEU A 14 -11.71 -3.20 19.01
N GLN A 15 -12.36 -2.70 17.97
CA GLN A 15 -13.82 -2.79 17.82
C GLN A 15 -14.24 -4.05 17.06
N SER A 16 -13.51 -4.38 15.99
CA SER A 16 -13.74 -5.60 15.23
C SER A 16 -12.51 -5.99 14.45
N ALA A 17 -12.35 -7.28 14.19
CA ALA A 17 -11.39 -7.84 13.26
C ALA A 17 -12.11 -8.87 12.40
N LYS A 18 -11.84 -8.85 11.10
CA LYS A 18 -12.38 -9.83 10.17
C LYS A 18 -11.35 -10.18 9.12
N THR A 19 -11.34 -11.45 8.75
CA THR A 19 -10.52 -11.94 7.66
C THR A 19 -11.32 -11.90 6.38
N ARG A 20 -10.74 -11.33 5.32
CA ARG A 20 -11.30 -11.32 3.97
C ARG A 20 -10.57 -12.36 3.15
N LEU A 21 -11.29 -13.45 2.88
CA LEU A 21 -10.91 -14.47 1.92
C LEU A 21 -10.97 -13.87 0.51
N GLY A 22 -9.96 -14.14 -0.33
CA GLY A 22 -9.92 -13.64 -1.70
C GLY A 22 -9.31 -12.24 -1.85
N ALA A 23 -8.30 -11.90 -1.04
CA ALA A 23 -7.47 -10.73 -1.33
C ALA A 23 -6.85 -10.89 -2.73
N HIS A 24 -7.03 -9.92 -3.63
CA HIS A 24 -6.57 -9.94 -5.03
C HIS A 24 -5.03 -9.86 -5.18
N SER A 25 -4.30 -10.35 -4.17
CA SER A 25 -2.84 -10.32 -4.11
C SER A 25 -2.17 -11.47 -4.88
N GLY A 26 -2.95 -12.42 -5.43
CA GLY A 26 -2.40 -13.60 -6.10
C GLY A 26 -1.55 -14.50 -5.18
N SER A 27 -1.67 -14.32 -3.86
CA SER A 27 -0.97 -15.10 -2.83
C SER A 27 -1.97 -15.88 -1.99
N ASP A 28 -1.52 -16.96 -1.36
CA ASP A 28 -2.32 -17.79 -0.44
C ASP A 28 -2.64 -17.08 0.89
N HIS A 29 -2.27 -15.80 1.03
CA HIS A 29 -2.48 -15.04 2.25
C HIS A 29 -3.85 -14.35 2.28
N GLU A 30 -4.59 -14.57 3.37
CA GLU A 30 -5.85 -13.91 3.64
C GLU A 30 -5.64 -12.49 4.19
N LEU A 31 -6.50 -11.55 3.78
CA LEU A 31 -6.40 -10.17 4.23
C LEU A 31 -7.12 -9.99 5.58
N LEU A 32 -6.38 -9.67 6.63
CA LEU A 32 -6.97 -9.27 7.92
C LEU A 32 -7.29 -7.78 7.94
N ILE A 33 -8.55 -7.43 8.21
CA ILE A 33 -8.99 -6.05 8.40
C ILE A 33 -9.49 -5.89 9.83
N ALA A 34 -8.92 -4.94 10.57
CA ALA A 34 -9.33 -4.60 11.92
C ALA A 34 -9.72 -3.13 12.04
N LYS A 35 -10.79 -2.86 12.80
CA LYS A 35 -11.25 -1.53 13.17
C LYS A 35 -10.79 -1.24 14.60
N PHE A 36 -10.04 -0.16 14.77
CA PHE A 36 -9.60 0.32 16.08
C PHE A 36 -10.11 1.73 16.34
N ARG A 37 -10.47 2.02 17.59
CA ARG A 37 -10.79 3.37 18.07
C ARG A 37 -9.63 3.90 18.90
N LEU A 38 -8.83 4.80 18.32
CA LEU A 38 -7.64 5.36 18.93
C LEU A 38 -7.60 6.87 18.74
N LYS A 39 -7.14 7.61 19.75
CA LYS A 39 -6.82 9.04 19.64
C LYS A 39 -5.34 9.19 19.35
N LEU A 40 -5.01 9.50 18.10
CA LEU A 40 -3.62 9.73 17.68
C LEU A 40 -3.18 11.15 18.04
N LYS A 41 -1.95 11.29 18.53
CA LYS A 41 -1.29 12.60 18.65
C LYS A 41 -0.32 12.74 17.49
N LYS A 42 -0.27 13.93 16.90
CA LYS A 42 0.79 14.28 15.95
C LYS A 42 2.10 14.39 16.73
N VAL A 43 3.01 13.45 16.49
CA VAL A 43 4.40 13.59 16.93
C VAL A 43 5.11 14.38 15.85
N GLY A 44 5.56 15.59 16.18
CA GLY A 44 6.42 16.36 15.29
C GLY A 44 7.76 15.64 15.15
N LYS A 45 8.01 15.00 14.00
CA LYS A 45 9.35 14.55 13.65
C LYS A 45 10.14 15.79 13.24
N THR A 46 11.09 16.21 14.08
CA THR A 46 12.02 17.31 13.77
C THR A 46 13.01 16.94 12.67
N THR A 47 13.09 15.65 12.31
CA THR A 47 13.87 15.19 11.17
C THR A 47 13.24 15.73 9.89
N ARG A 48 13.88 16.78 9.33
CA ARG A 48 13.60 17.27 7.99
C ARG A 48 13.62 16.07 7.03
N PRO A 49 12.59 15.86 6.20
CA PRO A 49 12.65 14.85 5.15
C PRO A 49 13.92 15.08 4.33
N PHE A 50 14.67 14.01 4.08
CA PHE A 50 15.86 14.11 3.25
C PHE A 50 15.43 14.64 1.88
N ARG A 51 16.00 15.78 1.47
CA ARG A 51 15.81 16.31 0.12
C ARG A 51 16.95 15.72 -0.70
N TYR A 52 16.60 14.91 -1.69
CA TYR A 52 17.57 14.40 -2.65
C TYR A 52 17.96 15.52 -3.61
N ASP A 53 19.26 15.60 -3.92
CA ASP A 53 19.73 16.46 -5.00
C ASP A 53 19.35 15.81 -6.33
N LEU A 54 18.26 16.31 -6.93
CA LEU A 54 17.76 15.80 -8.20
C LEU A 54 18.72 16.11 -9.36
N ASN A 55 19.65 17.06 -9.19
CA ASN A 55 20.62 17.43 -10.23
C ASN A 55 21.72 16.36 -10.40
N GLN A 56 21.88 15.48 -9.41
CA GLN A 56 22.83 14.36 -9.48
C GLN A 56 22.23 13.11 -10.12
N ILE A 57 20.95 13.15 -10.54
CA ILE A 57 20.33 11.99 -11.19
C ILE A 57 20.93 11.82 -12.59
N PRO A 58 21.56 10.66 -12.88
CA PRO A 58 22.10 10.39 -14.20
C PRO A 58 21.01 10.43 -15.29
N TYR A 59 21.35 10.94 -16.47
CA TYR A 59 20.41 11.07 -17.58
C TYR A 59 19.84 9.72 -18.04
N ASP A 60 20.66 8.66 -18.04
CA ASP A 60 20.27 7.29 -18.39
C ASP A 60 19.18 6.74 -17.46
N TYR A 61 19.20 7.10 -16.17
CA TYR A 61 18.16 6.75 -15.21
C TYR A 61 16.82 7.38 -15.59
N THR A 62 16.81 8.64 -15.99
CA THR A 62 15.59 9.34 -16.45
C THR A 62 15.00 8.68 -17.70
N VAL A 63 15.83 8.30 -18.67
CA VAL A 63 15.39 7.59 -19.88
C VAL A 63 14.78 6.22 -19.51
N LYS A 64 15.45 5.47 -18.63
CA LYS A 64 14.96 4.16 -18.16
C LYS A 64 13.62 4.26 -17.45
N VAL A 65 13.44 5.25 -16.58
CA VAL A 65 12.19 5.50 -15.86
C VAL A 65 11.08 5.91 -16.84
N THR A 66 11.37 6.85 -17.75
CA THR A 66 10.40 7.31 -18.77
C THR A 66 9.94 6.16 -19.66
N ASN A 67 10.85 5.30 -20.10
CA ASN A 67 10.50 4.13 -20.91
C ASN A 67 9.64 3.12 -20.16
N ARG A 68 9.89 2.91 -18.86
CA ARG A 68 9.04 2.07 -18.00
C ARG A 68 7.64 2.66 -17.87
N PHE A 69 7.53 3.97 -17.63
CA PHE A 69 6.22 4.63 -17.51
C PHE A 69 5.43 4.59 -18.82
N LYS A 70 6.07 4.82 -19.97
CA LYS A 70 5.42 4.67 -21.29
C LYS A 70 4.94 3.25 -21.54
N GLY A 71 5.74 2.24 -21.15
CA GLY A 71 5.34 0.83 -21.26
C GLY A 71 4.15 0.47 -20.37
N LEU A 72 4.08 1.05 -19.17
CA LEU A 72 2.95 0.89 -18.24
C LEU A 72 1.69 1.57 -18.76
N GLU A 73 1.79 2.80 -19.27
CA GLU A 73 0.68 3.52 -19.88
C GLU A 73 0.09 2.76 -21.08
N LEU A 74 0.96 2.18 -21.92
CA LEU A 74 0.54 1.35 -23.04
C LEU A 74 -0.17 0.07 -22.57
N THR A 75 0.29 -0.52 -21.46
CA THR A 75 -0.30 -1.74 -20.87
C THR A 75 -1.66 -1.44 -20.23
N GLU A 76 -1.77 -0.35 -19.48
CA GLU A 76 -3.04 0.11 -18.88
C GLU A 76 -4.06 0.45 -19.96
N CYS A 77 -3.61 1.08 -21.04
CA CYS A 77 -4.40 1.33 -22.25
C CYS A 77 -4.90 0.02 -22.87
N LEU A 78 -3.99 -0.93 -23.19
CA LEU A 78 -4.34 -2.24 -23.74
C LEU A 78 -5.31 -3.03 -22.85
N MET A 79 -5.10 -3.01 -21.54
CA MET A 79 -6.03 -3.60 -20.59
C MET A 79 -7.38 -2.91 -20.68
N ASN A 80 -7.48 -1.58 -20.57
CA ASN A 80 -8.76 -0.87 -20.64
C ASN A 80 -9.52 -1.10 -21.96
N TYR A 81 -8.84 -1.14 -23.10
CA TYR A 81 -9.47 -1.48 -24.38
C TYR A 81 -9.89 -2.96 -24.43
N GLY A 82 -9.04 -3.89 -24.00
CA GLY A 82 -9.35 -5.33 -23.96
C GLY A 82 -10.50 -5.70 -23.02
N TRP A 83 -10.55 -5.12 -21.83
CA TRP A 83 -11.67 -5.29 -20.88
C TRP A 83 -12.99 -4.77 -21.47
N ARG A 84 -12.96 -3.64 -22.19
CA ARG A 84 -14.15 -3.09 -22.87
C ARG A 84 -14.75 -4.05 -23.90
N PHE A 85 -13.92 -4.80 -24.64
CA PHE A 85 -14.41 -5.81 -25.59
C PHE A 85 -15.06 -7.01 -24.89
N VAL A 86 -14.54 -7.43 -23.73
CA VAL A 86 -15.11 -8.56 -22.96
C VAL A 86 -16.43 -8.20 -22.29
N THR A 87 -16.63 -6.95 -21.86
CA THR A 87 -17.90 -6.49 -21.27
C THR A 87 -19.01 -6.14 -22.27
N LEU A 88 -18.73 -6.15 -23.58
CA LEU A 88 -19.71 -5.84 -24.64
C LEU A 88 -20.17 -7.08 -25.44
N CYS A 89 -19.77 -8.29 -25.02
CA CYS A 89 -20.31 -9.58 -25.47
C CYS A 89 -21.21 -10.18 -24.39
#